data_AF-A0A0F9DGN6-F1
#
_entry.id   AF-A0A0F9DGN6-F1
#
_cell.length_a   1.000
_cell.length_b   1.000
_cell.length_c   1.000
_cell.angle_alpha   90.00
_cell.angle_beta   90.00
_cell.angle_gamma   90.00
#
_symmetry.space_group_name_H-M   'P 1'
#
loop_
_entity.id
_entity.type
_entity.pdbx_description
1 polymer ?
#
loop_
_entity_poly.entity_id
_entity_poly.type
_entity_poly.pdbx_seq_one_letter_code
_entity_poly.pdbx_strand_id
1 'polypeptide(L)'
;MARYISVTETAKLVRKSLKHNFPAYKFSVRSKSYSGGASIDVDWTDGPTVPDVDKVIKRFEGASFDGMIDLKSHHDSVLSHEDGTTEEVSYAADYVFSHRSFSDEVEAKIIAGIE
;
A
#
# COMPACT_ATOMS: atom_id res chain seq x y z
N MET A 1 -20.14 -11.80 -7.74
CA MET A 1 -18.78 -12.37 -7.93
C MET A 1 -17.86 -11.20 -8.08
N ALA A 2 -16.92 -11.05 -7.14
CA ALA A 2 -16.03 -9.91 -7.09
C ALA A 2 -15.22 -9.79 -8.39
N ARG A 3 -15.07 -8.57 -8.89
CA ARG A 3 -14.22 -8.31 -10.05
C ARG A 3 -12.76 -8.49 -9.63
N TYR A 4 -12.03 -9.34 -10.34
CA TYR A 4 -10.61 -9.52 -10.11
C TYR A 4 -9.82 -8.33 -10.69
N ILE A 5 -9.00 -7.68 -9.85
CA ILE A 5 -8.15 -6.55 -10.24
C ILE A 5 -6.70 -7.02 -10.21
N SER A 6 -6.00 -6.87 -11.34
CA SER A 6 -4.60 -7.29 -11.44
C SER A 6 -3.68 -6.49 -10.51
N VAL A 7 -2.50 -7.03 -10.19
CA VAL A 7 -1.53 -6.34 -9.33
C VAL A 7 -1.10 -5.00 -9.93
N THR A 8 -1.00 -4.93 -11.26
CA THR A 8 -0.62 -3.71 -11.99
C THR A 8 -1.70 -2.64 -11.89
N GLU A 9 -2.97 -3.02 -12.00
CA GLU A 9 -4.11 -2.11 -11.81
C GLU A 9 -4.22 -1.67 -10.34
N THR A 10 -4.06 -2.60 -9.40
CA THR A 10 -4.02 -2.31 -7.96
C THR A 10 -2.93 -1.29 -7.65
N ALA A 11 -1.73 -1.46 -8.21
CA ALA A 11 -0.64 -0.50 -8.06
C ALA A 11 -0.97 0.88 -8.67
N LYS A 12 -1.80 0.98 -9.70
CA LYS A 12 -2.29 2.27 -10.22
C LYS A 12 -3.26 2.93 -9.24
N LEU A 13 -4.18 2.15 -8.64
CA LEU A 13 -5.12 2.63 -7.62
C LEU A 13 -4.39 3.11 -6.36
N VAL A 14 -3.36 2.38 -5.91
CA VAL A 14 -2.49 2.78 -4.80
C VAL A 14 -1.81 4.12 -5.11
N ARG A 15 -1.18 4.25 -6.29
CA ARG A 15 -0.54 5.53 -6.71
C ARG A 15 -1.53 6.70 -6.72
N LYS A 16 -2.75 6.48 -7.23
CA LYS A 16 -3.80 7.52 -7.28
C LYS A 16 -4.21 7.94 -5.86
N SER A 17 -4.43 6.97 -4.97
CA SER A 17 -4.83 7.22 -3.58
C SER A 17 -3.76 7.93 -2.78
N LEU A 18 -2.48 7.54 -2.94
CA LEU A 18 -1.35 8.22 -2.31
C LEU A 18 -1.20 9.66 -2.80
N LYS A 19 -1.30 9.89 -4.11
CA LYS A 19 -1.21 11.25 -4.67
C LYS A 19 -2.33 12.17 -4.20
N HIS A 20 -3.53 11.61 -3.98
CA HIS A 20 -4.66 12.37 -3.46
C HIS A 20 -4.48 12.76 -1.99
N ASN A 21 -4.01 11.83 -1.14
CA ASN A 21 -3.83 12.08 0.29
C ASN A 21 -2.54 12.86 0.61
N PHE A 22 -1.47 12.65 -0.16
CA PHE A 22 -0.13 13.17 0.11
C PHE A 22 0.49 13.79 -1.15
N PRO A 23 -0.09 14.88 -1.70
CA PRO A 23 0.35 15.46 -2.97
C PRO A 23 1.76 16.06 -2.93
N ALA A 24 2.27 16.39 -1.75
CA ALA A 24 3.58 17.02 -1.56
C ALA A 24 4.76 16.02 -1.62
N TYR A 25 4.49 14.71 -1.55
CA TYR A 25 5.53 13.69 -1.42
C TYR A 25 5.55 12.76 -2.63
N LYS A 26 6.76 12.33 -3.00
CA LYS A 26 6.97 11.42 -4.13
C LYS A 26 7.01 9.99 -3.63
N PHE A 27 6.04 9.19 -4.07
CA PHE A 27 5.98 7.76 -3.78
C PHE A 27 6.51 6.94 -4.96
N SER A 28 7.36 5.97 -4.66
CA SER A 28 7.69 4.84 -5.52
C SER A 28 6.72 3.72 -5.19
N VAL A 29 6.01 3.19 -6.19
CA VAL A 29 5.12 2.04 -6.01
C VAL A 29 5.58 0.97 -6.99
N ARG A 30 5.98 -0.21 -6.48
CA ARG A 30 6.50 -1.32 -7.27
C ARG A 30 5.67 -2.57 -7.01
N SER A 31 5.09 -3.13 -8.06
CA SER A 31 4.43 -4.43 -7.99
C SER A 31 5.43 -5.55 -8.26
N LYS A 32 5.28 -6.66 -7.54
CA LYS A 32 6.01 -7.91 -7.76
C LYS A 32 5.01 -9.04 -7.86
N SER A 33 5.20 -9.93 -8.83
CA SER A 33 4.45 -11.17 -8.95
C SER A 33 5.41 -12.33 -8.71
N TYR A 34 4.95 -13.36 -8.01
CA TYR A 34 5.72 -14.56 -7.70
C TYR A 34 4.81 -15.80 -7.79
N SER A 35 5.41 -16.99 -7.72
CA SER A 35 4.64 -18.24 -7.75
C SER A 35 3.67 -18.29 -6.56
N GLY A 36 2.36 -18.24 -6.84
CA GLY A 36 1.31 -18.31 -5.82
C GLY A 36 0.88 -16.98 -5.22
N GLY A 37 1.33 -15.84 -5.75
CA GLY A 37 0.91 -14.54 -5.21
C GLY A 37 1.50 -13.31 -5.88
N ALA A 38 1.12 -12.15 -5.36
CA ALA A 38 1.70 -10.87 -5.75
C ALA A 38 1.74 -9.91 -4.56
N SER A 39 2.66 -8.95 -4.60
CA SER A 39 2.77 -7.91 -3.58
C SER A 39 3.07 -6.55 -4.21
N ILE A 40 2.81 -5.50 -3.44
CA ILE A 40 3.14 -4.12 -3.80
C ILE A 40 4.02 -3.55 -2.70
N ASP A 41 5.17 -2.99 -3.09
CA ASP A 41 6.03 -2.21 -2.21
C ASP A 41 5.83 -0.73 -2.49
N VAL A 42 5.57 0.05 -1.44
CA VAL A 42 5.44 1.51 -1.47
C VAL A 42 6.60 2.11 -0.70
N ASP A 43 7.48 2.81 -1.42
CA ASP A 43 8.66 3.45 -0.84
C ASP A 43 8.57 4.96 -1.00
N TRP A 44 8.95 5.72 0.04
CA TRP A 44 9.08 7.17 -0.03
C TRP A 44 10.15 7.68 0.93
N THR A 45 10.61 8.89 0.69
CA THR A 45 11.63 9.56 1.51
C THR A 45 11.02 10.77 2.19
N ASP A 46 11.30 10.91 3.48
CA ASP A 46 10.74 11.92 4.38
C ASP A 46 9.20 11.91 4.40
N GLY A 47 8.55 12.95 4.95
CA GLY A 47 7.10 13.10 4.82
C GLY A 47 6.23 12.27 5.79
N PRO A 48 5.06 11.76 5.37
CA PRO A 48 4.06 11.19 6.26
C PRO A 48 4.59 9.95 6.98
N THR A 49 4.02 9.67 8.16
CA THR A 49 4.42 8.51 8.95
C THR A 49 3.95 7.22 8.29
N VAL A 50 4.66 6.11 8.55
CA VAL A 50 4.26 4.78 8.08
C VAL A 50 2.80 4.46 8.47
N PRO A 51 2.35 4.66 9.73
CA PRO A 51 0.96 4.44 10.11
C PRO A 51 -0.07 5.25 9.31
N ASP A 52 0.26 6.49 8.90
CA ASP A 52 -0.67 7.30 8.10
C ASP A 52 -0.75 6.85 6.66
N VAL A 53 0.36 6.36 6.10
CA VAL A 53 0.37 5.77 4.76
C VAL A 53 -0.34 4.41 4.77
N ASP A 54 -0.14 3.59 5.81
CA ASP A 54 -0.78 2.28 5.96
C ASP A 54 -2.31 2.38 5.98
N LYS A 55 -2.88 3.37 6.67
CA LYS A 55 -4.33 3.63 6.65
C LYS A 55 -4.89 3.80 5.22
N VAL A 56 -4.08 4.30 4.30
CA VAL A 56 -4.48 4.55 2.90
C VAL A 56 -4.26 3.31 2.03
N ILE A 57 -3.14 2.60 2.21
CA ILE A 57 -2.72 1.54 1.28
C ILE A 57 -3.17 0.14 1.68
N LYS A 58 -3.38 -0.14 2.97
CA LYS A 58 -3.72 -1.50 3.45
C LYS A 58 -5.09 -1.99 2.98
N ARG A 59 -5.99 -1.08 2.63
CA ARG A 59 -7.28 -1.43 2.00
C ARG A 59 -7.17 -2.11 0.62
N PHE A 60 -5.99 -2.05 0.00
CA PHE A 60 -5.72 -2.67 -1.31
C PHE A 60 -5.09 -4.07 -1.19
N GLU A 61 -4.91 -4.58 0.03
CA GLU A 61 -4.54 -5.98 0.25
C GLU A 61 -5.73 -6.88 -0.11
N GLY A 62 -5.44 -8.00 -0.77
CA GLY A 62 -6.40 -9.04 -1.12
C GLY A 62 -6.28 -10.29 -0.27
N ALA A 63 -5.28 -10.34 0.62
CA ALA A 63 -5.08 -11.44 1.54
C ALA A 63 -4.56 -10.99 2.90
N SER A 64 -4.81 -11.84 3.90
CA SER A 64 -4.24 -11.75 5.24
C SER A 64 -3.57 -13.07 5.60
N PHE A 65 -2.59 -13.04 6.50
CA PHE A 65 -1.86 -14.21 6.96
C PHE A 65 -1.89 -14.29 8.48
N ASP A 66 -2.33 -15.44 8.99
CA ASP A 66 -2.25 -15.77 10.41
C ASP A 66 -1.10 -16.76 10.64
N GLY A 67 -0.02 -16.25 11.22
CA GLY A 67 1.19 -17.03 11.50
C GLY A 67 1.04 -18.06 12.64
N MET A 68 0.00 -17.97 13.48
CA MET A 68 -0.22 -18.97 14.54
C MET A 68 -0.77 -20.29 13.98
N ILE A 69 -1.55 -20.22 12.90
CA ILE A 69 -2.19 -21.38 12.25
C ILE A 69 -1.66 -21.65 10.83
N ASP A 70 -0.65 -20.88 10.39
CA ASP A 70 -0.05 -20.95 9.05
C ASP A 70 -1.09 -20.88 7.92
N LEU A 71 -2.04 -19.92 8.04
CA LEU A 71 -3.17 -19.81 7.12
C LEU A 71 -3.18 -18.46 6.39
N LYS A 72 -3.14 -18.51 5.07
CA LYS A 72 -3.43 -17.38 4.18
C LYS A 72 -4.93 -17.37 3.84
N SER A 73 -5.58 -16.25 4.11
CA SER A 73 -7.00 -16.04 3.81
C SER A 73 -7.17 -14.91 2.80
N HIS A 74 -7.91 -15.15 1.73
CA HIS A 74 -8.26 -14.15 0.73
C HIS A 74 -9.54 -13.42 1.14
N HIS A 75 -9.63 -12.14 0.81
CA HIS A 75 -10.83 -11.35 1.07
C HIS A 75 -11.15 -10.41 -0.08
N ASP A 76 -12.44 -10.19 -0.26
CA ASP A 76 -12.95 -9.20 -1.19
C ASP A 76 -13.03 -7.83 -0.49
N SER A 77 -13.02 -6.79 -1.30
CA SER A 77 -12.99 -5.39 -0.91
C SER A 77 -14.00 -4.60 -1.71
N VAL A 78 -14.32 -3.39 -1.26
CA VAL A 78 -15.22 -2.48 -1.99
C VAL A 78 -14.40 -1.35 -2.61
N LEU A 79 -14.50 -1.21 -3.93
CA LEU A 79 -13.94 -0.09 -4.68
C LEU A 79 -15.04 0.93 -4.95
N SER A 80 -14.85 2.14 -4.44
CA SER A 80 -15.70 3.30 -4.74
C SER A 80 -15.15 4.04 -5.96
N HIS A 81 -16.03 4.29 -6.93
CA HIS A 81 -15.76 5.08 -8.11
C HIS A 81 -16.12 6.56 -7.89
N GLU A 82 -15.59 7.43 -8.75
CA GLU A 82 -15.84 8.88 -8.65
C GLU A 82 -17.29 9.27 -8.98
N ASP A 83 -18.02 8.42 -9.69
CA ASP A 83 -19.44 8.58 -10.01
C ASP A 83 -20.37 8.20 -8.84
N GLY A 84 -19.81 7.81 -7.69
CA GLY A 84 -20.53 7.39 -6.51
C GLY A 84 -20.96 5.92 -6.53
N THR A 85 -20.65 5.17 -7.58
CA THR A 85 -20.91 3.73 -7.61
C THR A 85 -19.86 2.96 -6.81
N THR A 86 -20.27 1.80 -6.30
CA THR A 86 -19.38 0.88 -5.59
C THR A 86 -19.42 -0.48 -6.25
N GLU A 87 -18.25 -1.09 -6.45
CA GLU A 87 -18.13 -2.47 -6.91
C GLU A 87 -17.37 -3.34 -5.91
N GLU A 88 -17.77 -4.59 -5.81
CA GLU A 88 -17.05 -5.62 -5.05
C GLU A 88 -15.87 -6.13 -5.90
N VAL A 89 -14.67 -6.10 -5.33
CA VAL A 89 -13.42 -6.38 -6.02
C VAL A 89 -12.54 -7.31 -5.21
N SER A 90 -11.78 -8.14 -5.91
CA SER A 90 -10.74 -8.98 -5.32
C SER A 90 -9.39 -8.51 -5.86
N TYR A 91 -8.51 -8.04 -4.98
CA TYR A 91 -7.19 -7.55 -5.39
C TYR A 91 -6.22 -8.72 -5.54
N ALA A 92 -5.52 -8.77 -6.67
CA ALA A 92 -4.46 -9.75 -6.90
C ALA A 92 -3.24 -9.54 -5.99
N ALA A 93 -3.06 -8.33 -5.44
CA ALA A 93 -1.98 -8.03 -4.51
C ALA A 93 -2.34 -8.62 -3.14
N ASP A 94 -1.67 -9.69 -2.75
CA ASP A 94 -1.87 -10.30 -1.44
C ASP A 94 -1.51 -9.33 -0.33
N TYR A 95 -0.36 -8.66 -0.46
CA TYR A 95 0.18 -7.75 0.56
C TYR A 95 0.63 -6.43 -0.06
N VAL A 96 0.50 -5.36 0.72
CA VAL A 96 0.97 -4.03 0.37
C VAL A 96 1.88 -3.54 1.49
N PHE A 97 3.17 -3.40 1.21
CA PHE A 97 4.17 -2.98 2.18
C PHE A 97 4.50 -1.51 2.03
N SER A 98 4.87 -0.88 3.15
CA SER A 98 5.26 0.53 3.22
C SER A 98 6.67 0.66 3.80
N HIS A 99 7.55 1.36 3.10
CA HIS A 99 8.90 1.65 3.57
C HIS A 99 9.15 3.15 3.51
N ARG A 100 9.49 3.74 4.66
CA ARG A 100 9.88 5.13 4.78
C ARG A 100 11.38 5.21 5.03
N SER A 101 12.09 5.93 4.17
CA SER A 101 13.48 6.36 4.43
C SER A 101 13.51 7.82 4.88
N PHE A 102 14.56 8.20 5.59
CA PHE A 102 14.84 9.59 5.96
C PHE A 102 15.97 10.13 5.08
N SER A 103 15.92 11.42 4.76
CA SER A 103 17.07 12.08 4.14
C SER A 103 18.17 12.35 5.17
N ASP A 104 19.41 12.43 4.68
CA ASP A 104 20.59 12.75 5.50
C ASP A 104 20.39 14.00 6.36
N GLU A 105 19.67 15.02 5.85
CA GLU A 105 19.36 16.24 6.59
C GLU A 105 18.43 16.00 7.79
N VAL A 106 17.44 15.13 7.63
CA VAL A 106 16.49 14.78 8.69
C VAL A 106 17.16 13.85 9.69
N GLU A 107 17.95 12.89 9.22
CA GLU A 107 18.74 12.02 10.09
C GLU A 107 19.72 12.81 10.95
N ALA A 108 20.44 13.78 10.35
CA ALA A 108 21.35 14.66 11.08
C ALA A 108 20.63 15.47 12.17
N LYS A 109 19.41 15.98 11.89
CA LYS A 109 18.59 16.69 12.87
C LYS A 109 18.10 15.79 14.00
N ILE A 110 17.73 14.55 13.68
CA ILE A 110 17.31 13.57 14.70
C ILE A 110 18.50 13.26 15.62
N ILE A 111 19.67 12.98 15.06
CA ILE A 111 20.88 12.68 15.84
C ILE A 111 21.29 13.89 16.70
N ALA A 112 21.30 15.09 16.14
CA ALA A 112 21.65 16.31 16.86
C ALA A 112 20.64 16.73 17.93
N GLY A 113 19.37 16.29 17.83
CA GLY A 113 18.33 16.55 18.82
C GLY A 113 18.27 15.54 19.97
N ILE A 114 19.14 14.52 19.96
CA ILE A 114 19.27 13.50 21.02
C ILE A 114 20.38 13.89 22.03
N GLU A 115 21.18 14.92 21.74
CA GLU A 115 22.24 15.47 22.61
C GLU A 115 21.69 16.55 23.57
#